data_AF-A0A3C1UFU8-F1
#
_entry.id   AF-A0A3C1UFU8-F1
#
_cell.length_a   1.000
_cell.length_b   1.000
_cell.length_c   1.000
_cell.angle_alpha   90.00
_cell.angle_beta   90.00
_cell.angle_gamma   90.00
#
_symmetry.space_group_name_H-M   'P 1'
#
loop_
_entity.id
_entity.type
_entity.pdbx_description
1 polymer ?
#
loop_
_entity_poly.entity_id
_entity_poly.type
_entity_poly.pdbx_seq_one_letter_code
_entity_poly.pdbx_strand_id
1 'polypeptide(L)'
;MYYAGGKCGRGTASGDRIVPKKVLSGEHRWVALSLDLYRAGFQFGDTIVVTDHKTPWVNGLWVVKDKMAHSKKIDFLVHRSKGHTFRNSTCTIRKKLEGEVIPAYTEDEELD
;
A
#
# COMPACT_ATOMS: atom_id res chain seq x y z
N MET A 1 4.69 -8.02 1.01
CA MET A 1 3.58 -8.04 0.04
C MET A 1 2.62 -9.14 0.44
N TYR A 2 1.31 -8.89 0.37
CA TYR A 2 0.28 -9.90 0.59
C TYR A 2 -0.75 -9.90 -0.55
N TYR A 3 -1.35 -11.06 -0.79
CA TYR A 3 -2.00 -11.35 -2.07
C TYR A 3 -3.52 -11.42 -1.97
N ALA A 4 -4.19 -10.78 -2.93
CA ALA A 4 -5.61 -11.02 -3.18
C ALA A 4 -5.83 -12.40 -3.82
N GLY A 5 -6.79 -13.18 -3.29
CA GLY A 5 -7.25 -14.43 -3.91
C GLY A 5 -6.59 -15.74 -3.42
N GLY A 6 -5.97 -15.75 -2.24
CA GLY A 6 -5.57 -16.98 -1.56
C GLY A 6 -6.72 -17.71 -0.85
N LYS A 7 -6.50 -18.95 -0.40
CA LYS A 7 -7.45 -19.69 0.48
C LYS A 7 -7.67 -18.96 1.83
N CYS A 8 -6.76 -18.08 2.21
CA CYS A 8 -6.74 -17.22 3.38
C CYS A 8 -6.71 -15.74 2.95
N GLY A 9 -7.43 -14.86 3.66
CA GLY A 9 -7.44 -13.40 3.42
C GLY A 9 -8.63 -12.88 2.59
N ARG A 10 -9.87 -13.11 3.04
CA ARG A 10 -11.06 -12.52 2.41
C ARG A 10 -11.37 -11.09 2.87
N GLY A 11 -10.80 -10.64 4.00
CA GLY A 11 -11.02 -9.30 4.52
C GLY A 11 -9.80 -8.78 5.27
N THR A 12 -9.76 -7.46 5.43
CA THR A 12 -8.73 -6.71 6.13
C THR A 12 -9.08 -6.56 7.62
N ALA A 13 -8.13 -6.14 8.44
CA ALA A 13 -8.41 -5.83 9.85
C ALA A 13 -9.38 -4.64 10.06
N SER A 14 -9.57 -3.77 9.07
CA SER A 14 -10.62 -2.73 9.09
C SER A 14 -12.03 -3.27 8.84
N GLY A 15 -12.17 -4.56 8.49
CA GLY A 15 -13.45 -5.20 8.16
C GLY A 15 -13.82 -5.15 6.68
N ASP A 16 -12.99 -4.54 5.82
CA ASP A 16 -13.25 -4.45 4.38
C ASP A 16 -12.95 -5.76 3.67
N ARG A 17 -13.81 -6.16 2.72
CA ARG A 17 -13.60 -7.36 1.90
C ARG A 17 -12.62 -7.09 0.77
N ILE A 18 -11.61 -7.95 0.61
CA ILE A 18 -10.67 -7.87 -0.52
C ILE A 18 -11.32 -8.46 -1.77
N VAL A 19 -11.38 -7.68 -2.85
CA VAL A 19 -11.92 -8.09 -4.15
C VAL A 19 -10.79 -8.12 -5.18
N PRO A 20 -10.33 -9.30 -5.66
CA PRO A 20 -9.17 -9.40 -6.54
C PRO A 20 -9.25 -8.55 -7.82
N LYS A 21 -10.44 -8.46 -8.44
CA LYS A 21 -10.65 -7.60 -9.62
C LYS A 21 -10.35 -6.12 -9.34
N LYS A 22 -10.71 -5.63 -8.15
CA LYS A 22 -10.46 -4.25 -7.72
C LYS A 22 -8.99 -4.01 -7.36
N VAL A 23 -8.28 -5.04 -6.90
CA VAL A 23 -6.82 -4.98 -6.70
C VAL A 23 -6.10 -4.94 -8.05
N LEU A 24 -6.58 -5.72 -9.03
CA LEU A 24 -6.02 -5.72 -10.38
C LEU A 24 -6.18 -4.36 -11.09
N SER A 25 -7.34 -3.73 -10.94
CA SER A 25 -7.62 -2.39 -11.51
C SER A 25 -6.97 -1.23 -10.73
N GLY A 26 -6.41 -1.49 -9.55
CA GLY A 26 -5.83 -0.46 -8.67
C GLY A 26 -6.84 0.30 -7.80
N GLU A 27 -8.14 -0.04 -7.85
CA GLU A 27 -9.16 0.55 -6.95
C GLU A 27 -8.88 0.17 -5.49
N HIS A 28 -8.49 -1.09 -5.24
CA HIS A 28 -8.01 -1.53 -3.92
C HIS A 28 -6.51 -1.31 -3.82
N ARG A 29 -6.09 -0.04 -3.69
CA ARG A 29 -4.71 0.35 -3.41
C ARG A 29 -4.50 0.45 -1.91
N TRP A 30 -4.42 -0.70 -1.25
CA TRP A 30 -4.42 -0.81 0.21
C TRP A 30 -3.11 -1.33 0.80
N VAL A 31 -2.83 -0.93 2.04
CA VAL A 31 -1.65 -1.38 2.79
C VAL A 31 -2.02 -1.94 4.15
N ALA A 32 -1.18 -2.87 4.62
CA ALA A 32 -1.09 -3.27 6.02
C ALA A 32 0.08 -2.53 6.68
N LEU A 33 -0.15 -1.97 7.87
CA LEU A 33 0.91 -1.34 8.67
C LEU A 33 1.22 -2.14 9.93
N SER A 34 2.46 -2.09 10.37
CA SER A 34 2.90 -2.65 11.65
C SER A 34 2.31 -1.89 12.85
N LEU A 35 2.20 -2.56 14.00
CA LEU A 35 1.52 -2.02 15.20
C LEU A 35 2.21 -0.75 15.74
N ASP A 36 3.51 -0.62 15.60
CA ASP A 36 4.27 0.57 15.99
C ASP A 36 3.92 1.80 15.14
N LEU A 37 3.58 1.63 13.87
CA LEU A 37 3.08 2.72 13.02
C LEU A 37 1.69 3.18 13.48
N TYR A 38 0.81 2.26 13.89
CA TYR A 38 -0.46 2.66 14.52
C TYR A 38 -0.23 3.45 15.82
N ARG A 39 0.74 3.04 16.65
CA ARG A 39 1.12 3.78 17.86
C ARG A 39 1.73 5.16 17.55
N ALA A 40 2.37 5.31 16.38
CA ALA A 40 2.86 6.59 15.88
C ALA A 40 1.76 7.52 15.34
N GLY A 41 0.49 7.07 15.33
CA GLY A 41 -0.67 7.89 15.01
C GLY A 41 -1.36 7.57 13.69
N PHE A 42 -0.92 6.56 12.93
CA PHE A 42 -1.65 6.08 11.75
C PHE A 42 -2.91 5.30 12.16
N GLN A 43 -3.98 5.42 11.38
CA GLN A 43 -5.27 4.80 11.65
C GLN A 43 -5.85 4.14 10.39
N PHE A 44 -6.82 3.24 10.58
CA PHE A 44 -7.58 2.71 9.45
C PHE A 44 -8.31 3.84 8.71
N GLY A 45 -8.28 3.79 7.39
CA GLY A 45 -8.86 4.82 6.52
C GLY A 45 -7.92 5.96 6.17
N ASP A 46 -6.80 6.12 6.88
CA ASP A 46 -5.79 7.11 6.49
C ASP A 46 -5.31 6.85 5.06
N THR A 47 -5.24 7.91 4.27
CA THR A 47 -4.51 7.89 3.01
C THR A 47 -3.07 8.31 3.29
N ILE A 48 -2.11 7.48 2.88
CA ILE A 48 -0.69 7.73 3.03
C ILE A 48 -0.03 7.91 1.67
N VAL A 49 1.04 8.69 1.67
CA VAL A 49 1.96 8.85 0.55
C VAL A 49 3.14 7.93 0.78
N VAL A 50 3.44 7.09 -0.20
CA VAL A 50 4.58 6.17 -0.18
C VAL A 50 5.62 6.67 -1.18
N THR A 51 6.87 6.70 -0.77
CA THR A 51 8.02 7.02 -1.63
C THR A 51 9.14 5.99 -1.45
N ASP A 52 9.57 5.39 -2.54
CA ASP A 52 10.63 4.40 -2.65
C ASP A 52 11.39 4.59 -3.98
N HIS A 53 12.72 4.52 -3.92
CA HIS A 53 13.59 4.70 -5.08
C HIS A 53 13.93 3.40 -5.81
N LYS A 54 13.79 2.25 -5.14
CA LYS A 54 14.15 0.93 -5.69
C LYS A 54 12.94 0.23 -6.34
N THR A 55 11.75 0.62 -5.94
CA THR A 55 10.48 0.00 -6.33
C THR A 55 9.49 1.08 -6.78
N PRO A 56 9.70 1.76 -7.92
CA PRO A 56 8.92 2.95 -8.29
C PRO A 56 7.40 2.72 -8.35
N TRP A 57 6.96 1.51 -8.69
CA TRP A 57 5.53 1.18 -8.78
C TRP A 57 4.78 1.26 -7.43
N VAL A 58 5.47 1.17 -6.28
CA VAL A 58 4.82 1.37 -4.97
C VAL A 58 4.58 2.85 -4.64
N ASN A 59 5.16 3.78 -5.40
CA ASN A 59 5.05 5.20 -5.12
C ASN A 59 3.61 5.69 -5.25
N GLY A 60 3.29 6.75 -4.52
CA GLY A 60 2.00 7.42 -4.56
C GLY A 60 1.07 7.03 -3.41
N LEU A 61 -0.23 7.13 -3.66
CA LEU A 61 -1.25 7.06 -2.62
C LEU A 61 -1.66 5.62 -2.28
N TRP A 62 -1.75 5.33 -0.98
CA TRP A 62 -2.26 4.06 -0.47
C TRP A 62 -3.20 4.29 0.71
N VAL A 63 -4.21 3.44 0.85
CA VAL A 63 -5.17 3.51 1.97
C VAL A 63 -4.82 2.46 3.02
N VAL A 64 -4.72 2.87 4.27
CA VAL A 64 -4.48 1.98 5.41
C VAL A 64 -5.76 1.20 5.70
N LYS A 65 -5.77 -0.09 5.39
CA LYS A 65 -6.93 -0.96 5.63
C LYS A 65 -6.62 -2.17 6.52
N ASP A 66 -5.34 -2.49 6.70
CA ASP A 66 -4.95 -3.69 7.42
C ASP A 66 -3.84 -3.44 8.44
N LYS A 67 -3.63 -4.39 9.35
CA LYS A 67 -2.61 -4.33 10.39
C LYS A 67 -1.86 -5.65 10.49
N MET A 68 -0.60 -5.58 10.90
CA MET A 68 0.24 -6.76 11.03
C MET A 68 1.06 -6.76 12.33
N ALA A 69 1.25 -7.93 12.93
CA ALA A 69 2.03 -8.11 14.15
C ALA A 69 3.55 -8.10 13.87
N HIS A 70 4.04 -6.99 13.32
CA HIS A 70 5.46 -6.73 13.06
C HIS A 70 5.84 -5.33 13.58
N SER A 71 7.08 -4.90 13.31
CA SER A 71 7.61 -3.57 13.64
C SER A 71 8.28 -2.96 12.40
N LYS A 72 8.17 -1.63 12.23
CA LYS A 72 8.76 -0.85 11.13
C LYS A 72 8.51 -1.45 9.75
N LYS A 73 7.29 -1.95 9.51
CA LYS A 73 6.95 -2.68 8.29
C LYS A 73 5.65 -2.19 7.68
N ILE A 74 5.69 -2.02 6.37
CA ILE A 74 4.53 -1.83 5.51
C ILE A 74 4.41 -3.03 4.59
N ASP A 75 3.17 -3.41 4.28
CA ASP A 75 2.89 -4.51 3.38
C ASP A 75 1.82 -4.10 2.36
N PHE A 76 2.14 -4.19 1.08
CA PHE A 76 1.25 -3.78 -0.02
C PHE A 76 0.32 -4.92 -0.43
N LEU A 77 -0.97 -4.60 -0.54
CA LEU A 77 -1.96 -5.49 -1.15
C LEU A 77 -1.71 -5.54 -2.66
N VAL A 78 -1.40 -6.71 -3.18
CA VAL A 78 -1.12 -6.90 -4.61
C VAL A 78 -1.95 -8.02 -5.22
N HIS A 79 -2.20 -7.90 -6.52
CA HIS A 79 -2.77 -8.99 -7.29
C HIS A 79 -1.69 -10.05 -7.55
N ARG A 80 -2.04 -11.34 -7.45
CA ARG A 80 -1.07 -12.45 -7.62
C ARG A 80 -0.26 -12.38 -8.92
N SER A 81 -0.89 -11.96 -10.01
CA SER A 81 -0.21 -11.81 -11.31
C SER A 81 0.87 -10.72 -11.35
N LYS A 82 0.87 -9.78 -10.40
CA LYS A 82 1.85 -8.69 -10.31
C LYS A 82 2.92 -8.94 -9.24
N GLY A 83 2.93 -10.12 -8.62
CA GLY A 83 3.76 -10.38 -7.44
C GLY A 83 5.25 -10.51 -7.70
N HIS A 84 5.64 -10.84 -8.94
CA HIS A 84 7.00 -11.25 -9.28
C HIS A 84 8.01 -10.09 -9.38
N THR A 85 7.55 -8.84 -9.26
CA THR A 85 8.36 -7.63 -9.46
C THR A 85 8.81 -6.95 -8.16
N PHE A 86 8.45 -7.47 -6.99
CA PHE A 86 8.76 -6.81 -5.72
C PHE A 86 10.16 -7.16 -5.22
N ARG A 87 10.94 -6.13 -4.86
CA ARG A 87 12.21 -6.27 -4.13
C ARG A 87 12.05 -5.62 -2.76
N ASN A 88 12.48 -6.31 -1.71
CA ASN A 88 12.49 -5.73 -0.36
C ASN A 88 13.36 -4.47 -0.35
N SER A 89 12.78 -3.38 0.15
CA SER A 89 13.36 -2.03 0.12
C SER A 89 12.88 -1.24 1.33
N THR A 90 13.53 -0.09 1.58
CA THR A 90 13.14 0.86 2.61
C THR A 90 12.43 2.02 1.93
N CYS A 91 11.16 2.23 2.27
CA CYS A 91 10.35 3.34 1.79
C CYS A 91 10.08 4.34 2.92
N THR A 92 9.71 5.56 2.56
CA THR A 92 9.15 6.55 3.49
C THR A 92 7.63 6.59 3.34
N ILE A 93 6.95 6.84 4.46
CA ILE A 93 5.50 7.03 4.48
C ILE A 93 5.13 8.27 5.28
N ARG A 94 4.10 8.98 4.84
CA ARG A 94 3.46 10.07 5.60
C ARG A 94 1.97 10.10 5.33
N LYS A 95 1.19 10.69 6.24
CA LYS A 95 -0.23 10.98 5.96
C LYS A 95 -0.35 11.99 4.82
N LYS A 96 -1.31 11.78 3.95
CA LYS A 96 -1.76 12.79 3.00
C LYS A 96 -2.47 13.89 3.79
N LEU A 97 -2.15 15.15 3.51
CA LEU A 97 -2.82 16.29 4.12
C LEU A 97 -4.13 16.61 3.40
N GLU A 98 -5.08 17.20 4.12
CA GLU A 98 -6.31 17.70 3.51
C GLU A 98 -5.99 18.83 2.53
N GLY A 99 -6.63 18.82 1.36
CA GLY A 99 -6.33 19.77 0.28
C GLY A 99 -5.03 19.52 -0.48
N GLU A 100 -4.22 18.52 -0.09
CA GLU A 100 -2.99 18.19 -0.79
C GLU A 100 -3.28 17.56 -2.15
N VAL A 101 -2.81 18.22 -3.21
CA VAL A 101 -2.78 17.66 -4.57
C VAL A 101 -1.47 16.90 -4.73
N ILE A 102 -1.57 15.57 -4.84
CA ILE A 102 -0.41 14.73 -5.16
C ILE A 102 -0.44 14.50 -6.67
N PRO A 103 0.60 14.93 -7.41
CA PRO A 103 0.66 14.68 -8.84
C PRO A 103 0.57 13.18 -9.09
N ALA A 104 -0.18 12.79 -10.13
CA ALA A 104 -0.15 11.41 -10.58
C ALA A 104 1.29 11.10 -11.01
N TYR A 105 1.94 10.13 -10.37
CA TYR A 105 3.19 9.57 -10.87
C TYR A 105 2.87 8.87 -12.19
N THR A 106 3.13 9.55 -13.30
CA THR A 106 3.19 8.94 -14.64
C THR A 106 4.53 8.24 -14.75
N GLU A 107 4.54 7.00 -15.23
CA GLU A 107 5.78 6.21 -15.42
C GLU A 107 6.67 6.75 -16.56
N ASP A 108 6.35 7.92 -17.12
CA ASP A 108 6.87 8.46 -18.39
C ASP A 108 7.75 9.73 -18.24
N GLU A 109 8.54 9.86 -17.18
CA GLU A 109 9.71 10.75 -17.21
C GLU A 109 10.97 9.89 -17.38
N GLU A 110 11.28 9.56 -18.64
CA GLU A 110 12.65 9.25 -19.04
C GLU A 110 13.52 10.45 -18.65
N LEU A 111 14.54 10.19 -17.82
CA LEU A 111 15.62 11.14 -17.56
C LEU A 111 16.48 11.20 -18.82
N ASP A 112 16.42 12.31 -19.55
CA ASP A 112 17.40 12.70 -20.59
C ASP A 112 18.82 12.84 -20.01
#